data_AF-A0A3B8MML1-F1
#
_entry.id   AF-A0A3B8MML1-F1
#
_cell.length_a   1.000
_cell.length_b   1.000
_cell.length_c   1.000
_cell.angle_alpha   90.00
_cell.angle_beta   90.00
_cell.angle_gamma   90.00
#
_symmetry.space_group_name_H-M   'P 1'
#
loop_
_entity.id
_entity.type
_entity.pdbx_description
1 polymer ?
#
loop_
_entity_poly.entity_id
_entity_poly.type
_entity_poly.pdbx_seq_one_letter_code
_entity_poly.pdbx_strand_id
1 'polypeptide(L)'
;GNVSYSPEDHQHMVNTRADKVARIADRIPEQEVFGPEWGDLLVVGWGSTYGAIRSAVRRAQARGQKVAHTHIKYLNPFPRNLGDLLLKYDRVLVPELNMGQLSMLLDAKFPLKVLSYPKVEGQPFKISEITNKIDEVLEN
;
A
#
# COMPACT_ATOMS: atom_id res chain seq x y z
N GLY A 1 -7.89 -42.19 -11.46
CA GLY A 1 -7.83 -40.73 -11.63
C GLY A 1 -9.04 -40.30 -12.43
N ASN A 2 -10.16 -40.09 -11.77
CA ASN A 2 -11.37 -39.60 -12.43
C ASN A 2 -11.44 -38.08 -12.26
N VAL A 3 -11.69 -37.37 -13.36
CA VAL A 3 -11.93 -35.93 -13.34
C VAL A 3 -13.38 -35.70 -12.91
N SER A 4 -13.59 -34.84 -11.91
CA SER A 4 -14.94 -34.39 -11.55
C SER A 4 -15.31 -33.15 -12.37
N TYR A 5 -16.55 -33.14 -12.88
CA TYR A 5 -17.18 -32.02 -13.58
C TYR A 5 -18.38 -31.46 -12.78
N SER A 6 -18.57 -31.88 -11.52
CA SER A 6 -19.63 -31.35 -10.67
C SER A 6 -19.39 -29.85 -10.40
N PRO A 7 -20.42 -28.99 -10.55
CA PRO A 7 -20.33 -27.57 -10.19
C PRO A 7 -19.94 -27.34 -8.73
N GLU A 8 -20.45 -28.15 -7.81
CA GLU A 8 -20.20 -28.07 -6.37
C GLU A 8 -18.76 -28.43 -6.03
N ASP A 9 -18.25 -29.51 -6.64
CA ASP A 9 -16.84 -29.91 -6.51
C ASP A 9 -15.91 -28.79 -7.02
N HIS A 10 -16.26 -28.17 -8.15
CA HIS A 10 -15.48 -27.06 -8.69
C HIS A 10 -15.47 -25.87 -7.72
N GLN A 11 -16.62 -25.46 -7.19
CA GLN A 11 -16.74 -24.37 -6.22
C GLN A 11 -15.93 -24.68 -4.95
N HIS A 12 -16.06 -25.89 -4.40
CA HIS A 12 -15.32 -26.31 -3.21
C HIS A 12 -13.81 -26.23 -3.44
N MET A 13 -13.33 -26.73 -4.58
CA MET A 13 -11.91 -26.72 -4.90
C MET A 13 -11.39 -25.29 -5.18
N VAL A 14 -12.20 -24.41 -5.79
CA VAL A 14 -11.86 -22.98 -5.95
C VAL A 14 -11.73 -22.30 -4.59
N ASN A 15 -12.72 -22.44 -3.71
CA ASN A 15 -12.71 -21.88 -2.36
C ASN A 15 -11.51 -22.39 -1.55
N THR A 16 -11.27 -23.71 -1.57
CA THR A 16 -10.14 -24.33 -0.86
C THR A 16 -8.79 -23.75 -1.31
N ARG A 17 -8.61 -23.49 -2.61
CA ARG A 17 -7.38 -22.89 -3.15
C ARG A 17 -7.26 -21.42 -2.75
N ALA A 18 -8.35 -20.66 -2.79
CA ALA A 18 -8.38 -19.27 -2.34
C ALA A 18 -8.05 -19.16 -0.84
N ASP A 19 -8.69 -19.97 0.00
CA ASP A 19 -8.47 -20.03 1.44
C ASP A 19 -7.02 -20.41 1.78
N LYS A 20 -6.45 -21.36 1.04
CA LYS A 20 -5.03 -21.74 1.21
C LYS A 20 -4.10 -20.55 1.01
N VAL A 21 -4.35 -19.71 0.00
CA VAL A 21 -3.57 -18.49 -0.25
C VAL A 21 -3.85 -17.44 0.83
N ALA A 22 -5.12 -17.24 1.20
CA ALA A 22 -5.51 -16.26 2.22
C ALA A 22 -4.83 -16.53 3.58
N ARG A 23 -4.75 -17.80 4.01
CA ARG A 23 -4.08 -18.22 5.25
C ARG A 23 -2.58 -17.93 5.29
N ILE A 24 -1.94 -17.60 4.16
CA ILE A 24 -0.54 -17.16 4.17
C ILE A 24 -0.40 -15.84 4.95
N ALA A 25 -1.45 -15.02 5.01
CA ALA A 25 -1.46 -13.77 5.79
C ALA A 25 -1.11 -13.98 7.28
N ASP A 26 -1.43 -15.15 7.84
CA ASP A 26 -1.13 -15.49 9.24
C ASP A 26 0.38 -15.65 9.51
N ARG A 27 1.17 -15.81 8.45
CA ARG A 27 2.63 -16.00 8.51
C ARG A 27 3.40 -14.80 7.97
N ILE A 28 2.70 -13.84 7.35
CA ILE A 28 3.32 -12.59 6.87
C ILE A 28 3.57 -11.68 8.08
N PRO A 29 4.77 -11.12 8.24
CA PRO A 29 5.04 -10.14 9.30
C PRO A 29 4.07 -8.96 9.21
N GLU A 30 3.70 -8.41 10.35
CA GLU A 30 2.86 -7.22 10.40
C GLU A 30 3.54 -6.05 9.69
N GLN A 31 2.73 -5.25 9.00
CA GLN A 31 3.20 -4.08 8.31
C GLN A 31 3.64 -3.03 9.33
N GLU A 32 4.88 -2.56 9.19
CA GLU A 32 5.46 -1.52 10.02
C GLU A 32 5.27 -0.13 9.41
N VAL A 33 5.35 0.88 10.26
CA VAL A 33 5.31 2.30 9.90
C VAL A 33 6.61 2.98 10.33
N PHE A 34 7.10 3.87 9.49
CA PHE A 34 8.08 4.88 9.85
C PHE A 34 7.41 6.24 10.03
N GLY A 35 7.45 6.75 11.25
CA GLY A 35 6.82 8.02 11.61
C GLY A 35 5.81 7.85 12.73
N PRO A 36 4.90 8.82 12.92
CA PRO A 36 3.87 8.73 13.94
C PRO A 36 2.90 7.59 13.63
N GLU A 37 2.33 6.96 14.66
CA GLU A 37 1.37 5.86 14.52
C GLU A 37 0.04 6.27 13.88
N TRP A 38 -0.26 7.57 13.88
CA TRP A 38 -1.43 8.21 13.27
C TRP A 38 -1.05 9.61 12.77
N GLY A 39 -1.80 10.17 11.83
CA GLY A 39 -1.52 11.51 11.32
C GLY A 39 -2.27 11.89 10.06
N ASP A 40 -1.89 13.04 9.50
CA ASP A 40 -2.65 13.68 8.41
C ASP A 40 -2.42 12.96 7.05
N LEU A 41 -1.28 12.28 6.89
CA LEU A 41 -0.93 11.61 5.64
C LEU A 41 -0.02 10.38 5.86
N LEU A 42 -0.39 9.26 5.25
CA LEU A 42 0.48 8.11 5.08
C LEU A 42 0.94 8.00 3.63
N VAL A 43 2.24 7.96 3.40
CA VAL A 43 2.81 7.66 2.09
C VAL A 43 3.10 6.16 2.01
N VAL A 44 2.46 5.46 1.07
CA VAL A 44 2.59 4.01 0.88
C VAL A 44 3.44 3.75 -0.36
N GLY A 45 4.57 3.07 -0.18
CA GLY A 45 5.45 2.68 -1.27
C GLY A 45 5.52 1.16 -1.46
N TRP A 46 6.09 0.74 -2.58
CA TRP A 46 6.48 -0.65 -2.84
C TRP A 46 7.65 -0.68 -3.84
N GLY A 47 8.46 -1.75 -3.78
CA GLY A 47 9.61 -1.91 -4.67
C GLY A 47 10.64 -0.78 -4.58
N SER A 48 11.08 -0.25 -5.73
CA SER A 48 12.21 0.70 -5.80
C SER A 48 11.92 2.10 -5.27
N THR A 49 10.66 2.45 -4.96
CA THR A 49 10.29 3.80 -4.48
C THR A 49 10.68 4.07 -3.02
N TYR A 50 11.11 3.03 -2.27
CA TYR A 50 11.43 3.11 -0.83
C TYR A 50 12.29 4.31 -0.45
N GLY A 51 13.44 4.49 -1.11
CA GLY A 51 14.45 5.49 -0.72
C GLY A 51 13.96 6.92 -0.94
N ALA A 52 13.27 7.17 -2.06
CA ALA A 52 12.71 8.47 -2.39
C ALA A 52 11.61 8.85 -1.39
N ILE A 53 10.68 7.93 -1.11
CA ILE A 53 9.57 8.15 -0.16
C ILE A 53 10.11 8.37 1.26
N ARG A 54 10.99 7.47 1.75
CA ARG A 54 11.57 7.57 3.10
C ARG A 54 12.25 8.92 3.33
N SER A 55 12.96 9.41 2.32
CA SER A 55 13.67 10.69 2.38
C SER A 55 12.70 11.88 2.37
N ALA A 56 11.65 11.83 1.53
CA ALA A 56 10.64 12.89 1.46
C ALA A 56 9.83 12.98 2.77
N VAL A 57 9.39 11.84 3.31
CA VAL A 57 8.68 11.79 4.59
C VAL A 57 9.56 12.29 5.75
N ARG A 58 10.85 11.95 5.78
CA ARG A 58 11.77 12.51 6.78
C ARG A 58 11.88 14.04 6.70
N ARG A 59 11.87 14.62 5.49
CA ARG A 59 11.87 16.08 5.30
C ARG A 59 10.56 16.71 5.79
N ALA A 60 9.43 16.06 5.51
CA ALA A 60 8.13 16.50 5.99
C ALA A 60 8.06 16.51 7.53
N GLN A 61 8.49 15.41 8.16
CA GLN A 61 8.57 15.28 9.61
C GLN A 61 9.51 16.31 10.25
N ALA A 62 10.64 16.62 9.61
CA ALA A 62 11.57 17.66 10.09
C ALA A 62 10.93 19.07 10.10
N ARG A 63 9.85 19.28 9.34
CA ARG A 63 9.03 20.51 9.36
C ARG A 63 7.84 20.42 10.32
N GLY A 64 7.76 19.37 11.14
CA GLY A 64 6.67 19.17 12.10
C GLY A 64 5.38 18.60 11.51
N GLN A 65 5.37 18.20 10.24
CA GLN A 65 4.18 17.62 9.60
C GLN A 65 3.96 16.17 10.10
N LYS A 66 2.69 15.79 10.37
CA LYS A 66 2.32 14.44 10.84
C LYS A 66 2.22 13.45 9.67
N VAL A 67 3.32 13.27 8.96
CA VAL A 67 3.40 12.38 7.79
C VAL A 67 4.14 11.10 8.17
N ALA A 68 3.62 9.95 7.75
CA ALA A 68 4.25 8.66 7.95
C ALA A 68 4.56 7.96 6.62
N HIS A 69 5.42 6.95 6.66
CA HIS A 69 5.75 6.09 5.52
C HIS A 69 5.56 4.63 5.90
N THR A 70 4.87 3.88 5.06
CA THR A 70 4.91 2.41 5.10
C THR A 70 5.30 1.85 3.74
N HIS A 71 5.99 0.71 3.74
CA HIS A 71 6.50 0.09 2.53
C HIS A 71 6.05 -1.36 2.43
N ILE A 72 5.22 -1.64 1.44
CA ILE A 72 4.60 -2.94 1.24
C ILE A 72 5.59 -3.87 0.53
N LYS A 73 5.80 -5.05 1.14
CA LYS A 73 6.61 -6.15 0.57
C LYS A 73 5.77 -7.33 0.08
N TYR A 74 4.59 -7.53 0.67
CA TYR A 74 3.70 -8.63 0.37
C TYR A 74 2.39 -8.10 -0.21
N LEU A 75 2.13 -8.41 -1.50
CA LEU A 75 0.95 -7.91 -2.22
C LEU A 75 -0.23 -8.88 -2.19
N ASN A 76 0.03 -10.20 -2.16
CA ASN A 76 -1.02 -11.21 -2.16
C ASN A 76 -0.66 -12.45 -1.31
N PRO A 77 -1.30 -12.64 -0.14
CA PRO A 77 -2.16 -11.67 0.53
C PRO A 77 -1.35 -10.48 1.08
N PHE A 78 -2.03 -9.37 1.33
CA PHE A 78 -1.46 -8.27 2.11
C PHE A 78 -1.24 -8.70 3.58
N PRO A 79 -0.35 -8.00 4.32
CA PRO A 79 -0.25 -8.15 5.78
C PRO A 79 -1.61 -7.96 6.46
N ARG A 80 -1.91 -8.79 7.47
CA ARG A 80 -3.23 -8.82 8.13
C ARG A 80 -3.65 -7.50 8.77
N ASN A 81 -2.68 -6.73 9.27
CA ASN A 81 -2.89 -5.46 9.95
C ASN A 81 -2.92 -4.25 8.99
N LEU A 82 -2.77 -4.47 7.68
CA LEU A 82 -2.63 -3.37 6.72
C LEU A 82 -3.86 -2.45 6.72
N GLY A 83 -5.08 -3.02 6.74
CA GLY A 83 -6.31 -2.23 6.76
C GLY A 83 -6.39 -1.31 7.99
N ASP A 84 -6.19 -1.88 9.18
CA ASP A 84 -6.21 -1.13 10.44
C ASP A 84 -5.12 -0.06 10.51
N LEU A 85 -3.94 -0.35 9.96
CA LEU A 85 -2.84 0.61 9.85
C LEU A 85 -3.22 1.79 8.95
N LEU A 86 -3.77 1.52 7.77
CA LEU A 86 -4.14 2.55 6.79
C LEU A 86 -5.21 3.49 7.35
N LEU A 87 -6.17 2.96 8.13
CA LEU A 87 -7.27 3.73 8.75
C LEU A 87 -6.82 4.72 9.84
N LYS A 88 -5.57 4.65 10.31
CA LYS A 88 -5.02 5.59 11.30
C LYS A 88 -4.63 6.95 10.69
N TYR A 89 -4.80 7.12 9.39
CA TYR A 89 -4.41 8.33 8.67
C TYR A 89 -5.57 8.88 7.85
N ASP A 90 -5.67 10.21 7.79
CA ASP A 90 -6.76 10.88 7.07
C ASP A 90 -6.70 10.63 5.55
N ARG A 91 -5.48 10.46 5.03
CA ARG A 91 -5.18 10.29 3.60
C ARG A 91 -4.05 9.29 3.37
N VAL A 92 -4.13 8.59 2.25
CA VAL A 92 -3.09 7.65 1.81
C VAL A 92 -2.57 8.08 0.44
N LEU A 93 -1.31 8.50 0.33
CA LEU A 93 -0.65 8.83 -0.94
C LEU A 93 0.18 7.63 -1.42
N VAL A 94 0.04 7.27 -2.70
CA VAL A 94 0.75 6.13 -3.30
C VAL A 94 1.63 6.57 -4.48
N PRO A 95 2.91 6.90 -4.24
CA PRO A 95 3.88 7.15 -5.30
C PRO A 95 4.37 5.82 -5.90
N GLU A 96 4.09 5.59 -7.18
CA GLU A 96 4.49 4.35 -7.85
C GLU A 96 4.95 4.55 -9.30
N LEU A 97 5.90 3.70 -9.74
CA LEU A 97 6.53 3.77 -11.06
C LEU A 97 5.76 2.93 -12.10
N ASN A 98 4.45 3.09 -12.12
CA ASN A 98 3.50 2.37 -12.96
C ASN A 98 2.21 3.21 -13.08
N MET A 99 1.12 2.62 -13.57
CA MET A 99 -0.14 3.34 -13.85
C MET A 99 -1.16 3.31 -12.70
N GLY A 100 -0.71 3.12 -11.45
CA GLY A 100 -1.59 3.16 -10.28
C GLY A 100 -2.02 1.78 -9.77
N GLN A 101 -1.29 0.71 -10.09
CA GLN A 101 -1.72 -0.66 -9.76
C GLN A 101 -1.87 -0.88 -8.25
N LEU A 102 -0.95 -0.40 -7.42
CA LEU A 102 -1.08 -0.55 -5.97
C LEU A 102 -2.23 0.32 -5.44
N SER A 103 -2.34 1.57 -5.91
CA SER A 103 -3.43 2.45 -5.48
C SER A 103 -4.81 1.83 -5.76
N MET A 104 -4.99 1.24 -6.94
CA MET A 104 -6.21 0.52 -7.31
C MET A 104 -6.51 -0.66 -6.39
N LEU A 105 -5.49 -1.46 -6.03
CA LEU A 105 -5.68 -2.61 -5.13
C LEU A 105 -6.04 -2.19 -3.70
N LEU A 106 -5.46 -1.09 -3.20
CA LEU A 106 -5.75 -0.56 -1.87
C LEU A 106 -7.17 0.01 -1.83
N ASP A 107 -7.55 0.81 -2.83
CA ASP A 107 -8.87 1.43 -2.96
C ASP A 107 -9.98 0.37 -3.10
N ALA A 108 -9.74 -0.68 -3.88
CA ALA A 108 -10.70 -1.77 -4.05
C ALA A 108 -10.91 -2.63 -2.78
N LYS A 109 -9.92 -2.67 -1.87
CA LYS A 109 -9.92 -3.58 -0.72
C LYS A 109 -10.28 -2.89 0.60
N PHE A 110 -10.05 -1.59 0.71
CA PHE A 110 -10.20 -0.85 1.96
C PHE A 110 -10.98 0.46 1.72
N PRO A 111 -11.90 0.84 2.63
CA PRO A 111 -12.68 2.07 2.50
C PRO A 111 -11.84 3.30 2.88
N LEU A 112 -10.88 3.68 2.04
CA LEU A 112 -9.88 4.72 2.32
C LEU A 112 -9.89 5.82 1.25
N LYS A 113 -9.43 7.02 1.62
CA LYS A 113 -9.11 8.07 0.65
C LYS A 113 -7.70 7.84 0.08
N VAL A 114 -7.60 7.02 -0.96
CA VAL A 114 -6.35 6.73 -1.67
C VAL A 114 -6.09 7.77 -2.76
N LEU A 115 -4.93 8.43 -2.68
CA LEU A 115 -4.42 9.39 -3.65
C LEU A 115 -3.34 8.72 -4.48
N SER A 116 -3.63 8.46 -5.76
CA SER A 116 -2.67 7.88 -6.69
C SER A 116 -1.66 8.93 -7.16
N TYR A 117 -0.36 8.57 -7.20
CA TYR A 117 0.69 9.41 -7.77
C TYR A 117 1.62 8.59 -8.68
N PRO A 118 1.17 8.25 -9.90
CA PRO A 118 1.92 7.44 -10.85
C PRO A 118 3.01 8.25 -11.57
N LYS A 119 4.12 7.60 -11.91
CA LYS A 119 5.16 8.11 -12.81
C LYS A 119 5.64 7.01 -13.76
N VAL A 120 5.53 7.23 -15.06
CA VAL A 120 5.90 6.25 -16.10
C VAL A 120 6.94 6.76 -17.09
N GLU A 121 7.74 7.73 -16.67
CA GLU A 121 8.75 8.42 -17.49
C GLU A 121 10.08 7.63 -17.63
N GLY A 122 10.12 6.37 -17.21
CA GLY A 122 11.35 5.55 -17.25
C GLY A 122 12.45 6.00 -16.28
N GLN A 123 12.13 6.87 -15.32
CA GLN A 123 13.08 7.37 -14.32
C GLN A 123 12.50 7.23 -12.90
N PRO A 124 13.35 6.99 -11.88
CA PRO A 124 12.93 7.01 -10.49
C PRO A 124 12.34 8.37 -10.06
N PHE A 125 11.59 8.38 -8.97
CA PHE A 125 11.21 9.62 -8.30
C PHE A 125 12.43 10.31 -7.69
N LYS A 126 12.55 11.61 -7.93
CA LYS A 126 13.37 12.52 -7.13
C LYS A 126 12.68 12.74 -5.80
N ILE A 127 13.48 12.93 -4.74
CA ILE A 127 12.97 13.22 -3.40
C ILE A 127 12.10 14.49 -3.40
N SER A 128 12.47 15.50 -4.20
CA SER A 128 11.72 16.74 -4.35
C SER A 128 10.33 16.54 -4.93
N GLU A 129 10.15 15.63 -5.89
CA GLU A 129 8.83 15.35 -6.48
C GLU A 129 7.85 14.89 -5.40
N ILE A 130 8.27 13.92 -4.58
CA ILE A 130 7.43 13.39 -3.50
C ILE A 130 7.25 14.40 -2.37
N THR A 131 8.29 15.17 -2.02
CA THR A 131 8.18 16.21 -0.99
C THR A 131 7.16 17.27 -1.40
N ASN A 132 7.24 17.76 -2.64
CA ASN A 132 6.29 18.75 -3.16
C ASN A 132 4.87 18.19 -3.21
N LYS A 133 4.71 16.91 -3.58
CA LYS A 133 3.39 16.28 -3.61
C LYS A 133 2.80 16.10 -2.20
N ILE A 134 3.62 15.81 -1.19
CA ILE A 134 3.19 15.78 0.22
C ILE A 134 2.65 17.16 0.62
N ASP A 135 3.39 18.23 0.31
CA ASP A 135 2.99 19.60 0.66
C ASP A 135 1.67 19.98 -0.03
N GLU A 136 1.54 19.72 -1.34
CA GLU A 136 0.31 19.93 -2.12
C GLU A 136 -0.88 19.17 -1.51
N VAL A 137 -0.69 17.92 -1.09
CA VAL A 137 -1.75 17.11 -0.49
C VAL A 137 -2.18 17.67 0.87
N LEU A 138 -1.26 18.21 1.67
CA LEU A 138 -1.58 18.73 3.01
C LEU A 138 -2.24 20.11 2.99
N GLU A 139 -2.01 20.92 1.96
CA GLU A 139 -2.61 22.25 1.80
C GLU A 139 -4.08 22.20 1.32
N ASN A 140 -4.48 21.10 0.68
CA ASN A 140 -5.86 20.82 0.24
C ASN A 140 -6.67 20.03 1.27
#